data_AF-A0A6C0F8J7-F1
#
_entry.id   AF-A0A6C0F8J7-F1
#
_cell.length_a   1.000
_cell.length_b   1.000
_cell.length_c   1.000
_cell.angle_alpha   90.00
_cell.angle_beta   90.00
_cell.angle_gamma   90.00
#
_symmetry.space_group_name_H-M   'P 1'
#
loop_
_entity.id
_entity.type
_entity.pdbx_description
1 polymer ?
#
loop_
_entity_poly.entity_id
_entity_poly.type
_entity_poly.pdbx_seq_one_letter_code
_entity_poly.pdbx_strand_id
1 'polypeptide(L)'
;MASTRNKNTPGNYSAEQKINDSIGGYRTLVASSEARSGHHPGRGVLPAKTARKELCNNYTDVESQLFGIGSTNLVTPQKPTHPDYKTPNSLNFIDGLQVTLPEPLVIEKNQRPYMNH
;
A
#
# COMPACT_ATOMS: atom_id res chain seq x y z
N MET A 1 -48.98 -10.40 -16.15
CA MET A 1 -47.61 -10.67 -15.66
C MET A 1 -47.24 -9.61 -14.62
N ALA A 2 -47.79 -9.70 -13.41
CA ALA A 2 -47.51 -8.73 -12.34
C ALA A 2 -46.36 -9.27 -11.47
N SER A 3 -45.19 -8.64 -11.54
CA SER A 3 -44.08 -8.93 -10.64
C SER A 3 -44.39 -8.34 -9.26
N THR A 4 -45.04 -9.12 -8.39
CA THR A 4 -45.50 -8.67 -7.06
C THR A 4 -44.39 -8.61 -6.00
N ARG A 5 -43.17 -9.07 -6.31
CA ARG A 5 -42.00 -8.88 -5.45
C ARG A 5 -41.16 -7.70 -5.93
N ASN A 6 -41.04 -6.69 -5.07
CA ASN A 6 -40.10 -5.59 -5.24
C ASN A 6 -38.66 -6.07 -4.90
N LYS A 7 -38.07 -6.89 -5.77
CA LYS A 7 -36.71 -7.42 -5.62
C LYS A 7 -35.64 -6.32 -5.60
N ASN A 8 -35.94 -5.14 -6.15
CA ASN A 8 -35.00 -4.03 -6.30
C ASN A 8 -35.19 -2.94 -5.24
N THR A 9 -35.86 -3.22 -4.10
CA THR A 9 -35.84 -2.25 -3.01
C THR A 9 -34.41 -2.09 -2.49
N PRO A 10 -34.01 -0.88 -2.07
CA PRO A 10 -32.72 -0.66 -1.42
C PRO A 10 -32.49 -1.61 -0.24
N GLY A 11 -33.55 -1.93 0.51
CA GLY A 11 -33.52 -2.90 1.61
C GLY A 11 -33.16 -4.32 1.14
N ASN A 12 -33.85 -4.85 0.12
CA ASN A 12 -33.58 -6.18 -0.41
C ASN A 12 -32.17 -6.27 -1.01
N TYR A 13 -31.74 -5.26 -1.77
CA TYR A 13 -30.39 -5.22 -2.31
C TYR A 13 -29.32 -5.21 -1.20
N SER A 14 -29.54 -4.41 -0.14
CA SER A 14 -28.61 -4.40 1.00
C SER A 14 -28.54 -5.74 1.72
N ALA A 15 -29.66 -6.46 1.81
CA ALA A 15 -29.72 -7.79 2.42
C ALA A 15 -29.01 -8.84 1.54
N GLU A 16 -29.21 -8.78 0.22
CA GLU A 16 -28.49 -9.64 -0.73
C GLU A 16 -26.98 -9.41 -0.66
N GLN A 17 -26.53 -8.15 -0.61
CA GLN A 17 -25.10 -7.86 -0.46
C GLN A 17 -24.53 -8.40 0.85
N LYS A 18 -25.23 -8.22 1.97
CA LYS A 18 -24.81 -8.82 3.26
C LYS A 18 -24.72 -10.34 3.19
N ILE A 19 -25.67 -10.99 2.51
CA ILE A 19 -25.64 -12.44 2.31
C ILE A 19 -24.42 -12.84 1.48
N ASN A 20 -24.17 -12.15 0.37
CA ASN A 20 -22.99 -12.41 -0.48
C ASN A 20 -21.69 -12.25 0.30
N ASP A 21 -21.56 -11.18 1.09
CA ASP A 21 -20.40 -10.93 1.94
C ASP A 21 -20.22 -12.05 2.97
N SER A 22 -21.31 -12.49 3.62
CA SER A 22 -21.28 -13.58 4.61
C SER A 22 -20.86 -14.93 4.01
N ILE A 23 -21.37 -15.23 2.81
CA ILE A 23 -21.01 -16.45 2.06
C ILE A 23 -19.55 -16.38 1.64
N GLY A 24 -19.11 -15.22 1.17
CA GLY A 24 -17.71 -14.96 0.85
C GLY A 24 -16.81 -15.23 2.05
N GLY A 25 -17.12 -14.65 3.21
CA GLY A 25 -16.36 -14.86 4.45
C GLY A 25 -16.34 -16.32 4.93
N TYR A 26 -17.47 -17.03 4.85
CA TYR A 26 -17.53 -18.45 5.26
C TYR A 26 -16.74 -19.38 4.33
N ARG A 27 -16.76 -19.11 3.02
CA ARG A 27 -16.09 -19.95 2.01
C ARG A 27 -14.62 -19.63 1.83
N THR A 28 -14.16 -18.46 2.25
CA THR A 28 -12.77 -18.03 2.08
C THR A 28 -11.94 -18.32 3.33
N LEU A 29 -10.90 -19.14 3.18
CA LEU A 29 -9.90 -19.32 4.22
C LEU A 29 -8.82 -18.24 4.09
N VAL A 30 -9.04 -17.09 4.72
CA VAL A 30 -8.11 -15.94 4.67
C VAL A 30 -6.68 -16.32 5.06
N ALA A 31 -6.53 -17.21 6.04
CA ALA A 31 -5.22 -17.69 6.51
C ALA A 31 -4.41 -18.47 5.45
N SER A 32 -5.05 -18.96 4.39
CA SER A 32 -4.37 -19.62 3.27
C SER A 32 -3.77 -18.62 2.28
N SER A 33 -4.27 -17.38 2.25
CA SER A 33 -3.91 -16.38 1.25
C SER A 33 -3.09 -15.23 1.84
N GLU A 34 -3.24 -14.96 3.14
CA GLU A 34 -2.53 -13.90 3.85
C GLU A 34 -1.47 -14.47 4.81
N ALA A 35 -0.27 -13.91 4.78
CA ALA A 35 0.78 -14.27 5.72
C ALA A 35 0.43 -13.80 7.14
N ARG A 36 0.71 -14.62 8.15
CA ARG A 36 0.50 -14.24 9.58
C ARG A 36 1.39 -13.07 10.03
N SER A 37 2.54 -12.88 9.38
CA SER A 37 3.46 -11.78 9.67
C SER A 37 3.94 -11.17 8.34
N GLY A 38 3.73 -9.87 8.17
CA GLY A 38 4.13 -9.10 6.99
C GLY A 38 5.51 -8.46 7.10
N HIS A 39 6.41 -9.00 7.92
CA HIS A 39 7.75 -8.43 8.11
C HIS A 39 8.49 -8.33 6.77
N HIS A 40 9.15 -7.20 6.56
CA HIS A 40 9.95 -6.98 5.36
C HIS A 40 11.31 -7.67 5.49
N PRO A 41 11.88 -8.17 4.39
CA PRO A 41 13.25 -8.65 4.39
C PRO A 41 14.19 -7.50 4.71
N GLY A 42 14.97 -7.66 5.77
CA GLY A 42 16.00 -6.72 6.18
C GLY A 42 17.35 -7.04 5.54
N ARG A 43 18.42 -6.79 6.28
CA ARG A 43 19.80 -6.99 5.84
C ARG A 43 20.11 -8.48 5.61
N GLY A 44 20.85 -8.77 4.54
CA GLY A 44 21.33 -10.11 4.19
C GLY A 44 20.42 -10.88 3.24
N VAL A 45 19.29 -10.31 2.83
CA VAL A 45 18.33 -10.93 1.90
C VAL A 45 17.85 -9.92 0.86
N LEU A 46 17.39 -10.43 -0.28
CA LEU A 46 16.82 -9.61 -1.35
C LEU A 46 15.43 -9.09 -0.97
N PRO A 47 15.00 -7.94 -1.51
CA PRO A 47 13.66 -7.44 -1.30
C PRO A 47 12.60 -8.44 -1.81
N ALA A 48 11.54 -8.60 -1.03
CA ALA A 48 10.42 -9.49 -1.34
C ALA A 48 9.25 -8.69 -1.90
N LYS A 49 8.37 -9.36 -2.64
CA LYS A 49 7.11 -8.76 -3.06
C LYS A 49 6.17 -8.67 -1.85
N THR A 50 5.71 -7.46 -1.56
CA THR A 50 4.80 -7.19 -0.46
C THR A 50 3.40 -6.92 -1.01
N ALA A 51 2.38 -7.37 -0.29
CA ALA A 51 1.01 -7.08 -0.68
C ALA A 51 0.70 -5.59 -0.47
N ARG A 52 -0.02 -4.97 -1.38
CA ARG A 52 -0.45 -3.55 -1.30
C ARG A 52 -1.15 -3.19 0.02
N LYS A 53 -1.93 -4.13 0.57
CA LYS A 53 -2.63 -4.00 1.86
C LYS A 53 -1.67 -3.89 3.06
N GLU A 54 -0.45 -4.40 2.95
CA GLU A 54 0.57 -4.30 4.01
C GLU A 54 1.34 -2.97 3.96
N LEU A 55 1.29 -2.25 2.83
CA LEU A 55 2.00 -0.98 2.65
C LEU A 55 1.14 0.23 3.06
N CYS A 56 -0.18 0.13 2.90
CA CYS A 56 -1.08 1.27 3.03
C CYS A 56 -2.49 0.84 3.42
N ASN A 57 -3.19 1.61 4.26
CA ASN A 57 -4.60 1.33 4.60
C ASN A 57 -5.54 1.68 3.44
N ASN A 58 -5.32 2.81 2.76
CA ASN A 58 -6.09 3.25 1.59
C ASN A 58 -5.40 2.87 0.27
N TYR A 59 -4.88 1.64 0.21
CA TYR A 59 -4.09 1.15 -0.93
C TYR A 59 -4.85 1.26 -2.28
N THR A 60 -6.16 1.05 -2.31
CA THR A 60 -6.97 1.10 -3.54
C THR A 60 -7.03 2.50 -4.14
N ASP A 61 -7.17 3.53 -3.30
CA ASP A 61 -7.26 4.93 -3.75
C ASP A 61 -5.90 5.39 -4.28
N VAL A 62 -4.83 5.04 -3.56
CA VAL A 62 -3.45 5.32 -3.96
C VAL A 62 -3.12 4.61 -5.27
N GLU A 63 -3.48 3.33 -5.41
CA GLU A 63 -3.28 2.55 -6.63
C GLU A 63 -4.05 3.16 -7.81
N SER A 64 -5.29 3.60 -7.59
CA SER A 64 -6.10 4.28 -8.60
C SER A 64 -5.46 5.59 -9.07
N GLN A 65 -4.91 6.37 -8.15
CA GLN A 65 -4.17 7.60 -8.50
C GLN A 65 -2.87 7.28 -9.25
N LEU A 66 -2.10 6.27 -8.82
CA LEU A 66 -0.86 5.85 -9.48
C LEU A 66 -1.10 5.36 -10.91
N PHE A 67 -2.22 4.69 -11.16
CA PHE A 67 -2.66 4.32 -12.51
C PHE A 67 -3.26 5.48 -13.31
N GLY A 68 -3.46 6.65 -12.70
CA GLY A 68 -4.03 7.82 -13.36
C GLY A 68 -5.53 7.69 -13.67
N ILE A 69 -6.24 6.81 -12.98
CA ILE A 69 -7.68 6.59 -13.17
C ILE A 69 -8.43 7.86 -12.77
N GLY A 70 -9.11 8.50 -13.73
CA GLY A 70 -9.86 9.74 -13.50
C GLY A 70 -9.05 11.03 -13.70
N SER A 71 -7.76 10.93 -14.07
CA SER A 71 -6.88 12.08 -14.31
C SER A 71 -7.36 13.02 -15.44
N THR A 72 -8.12 12.49 -16.41
CA THR A 72 -8.67 13.25 -17.55
C THR A 72 -10.10 13.75 -17.31
N ASN A 73 -10.65 13.59 -16.11
CA ASN A 73 -12.00 14.06 -15.80
C ASN A 73 -12.02 15.59 -15.59
N LEU A 74 -12.46 16.31 -16.62
CA LEU A 74 -12.54 17.78 -16.63
C LEU A 74 -13.77 18.34 -15.90
N VAL A 75 -14.77 17.49 -15.59
CA VAL A 75 -16.01 17.92 -14.92
C VAL A 75 -15.83 17.85 -13.41
N THR A 76 -15.23 16.77 -12.92
CA THR A 76 -14.89 16.60 -11.50
C THR A 76 -13.41 16.24 -11.40
N PRO A 77 -12.53 17.23 -11.23
CA PRO A 77 -11.11 16.99 -11.06
C PRO A 77 -10.86 16.03 -9.90
N GLN A 78 -10.02 15.02 -10.16
CA GLN A 78 -9.63 14.06 -9.13
C GLN A 78 -8.85 14.77 -8.03
N LYS A 79 -9.29 14.59 -6.78
CA LYS A 79 -8.57 15.13 -5.62
C LYS A 79 -7.28 14.34 -5.39
N PRO A 80 -6.20 14.99 -4.93
CA PRO A 80 -5.00 14.27 -4.53
C PRO A 80 -5.33 13.32 -3.37
N THR A 81 -4.98 12.06 -3.51
CA THR A 81 -5.06 11.05 -2.46
C THR A 81 -3.83 11.16 -1.57
N HIS A 82 -4.04 11.21 -0.27
CA HIS A 82 -2.98 11.18 0.72
C HIS A 82 -2.82 9.72 1.20
N PRO A 83 -1.69 9.06 0.93
CA PRO A 83 -1.46 7.69 1.35
C PRO A 83 -1.35 7.59 2.87
N ASP A 84 -2.11 6.68 3.45
CA ASP A 84 -2.04 6.30 4.86
C ASP A 84 -1.09 5.11 5.04
N TYR A 85 0.19 5.45 5.15
CA TYR A 85 1.29 4.48 5.17
C TYR A 85 1.28 3.59 6.41
N LYS A 86 1.48 2.30 6.18
CA LYS A 86 1.86 1.36 7.23
C LYS A 86 3.38 1.28 7.31
N THR A 87 3.90 1.12 8.52
CA THR A 87 5.34 0.91 8.76
C THR A 87 5.58 -0.53 9.20
N PRO A 88 5.69 -1.48 8.25
CA PRO A 88 6.03 -2.87 8.57
C PRO A 88 7.47 -2.97 9.09
N ASN A 89 7.67 -3.81 10.11
CA ASN A 89 8.99 -4.07 10.67
C ASN A 89 9.83 -4.91 9.70
N SER A 90 11.16 -4.71 9.71
CA SER A 90 12.10 -5.50 8.91
C SER A 90 12.84 -6.53 9.76
N LEU A 91 13.05 -7.73 9.21
CA LEU A 91 13.84 -8.80 9.84
C LEU A 91 15.22 -8.88 9.21
N ASN A 92 16.25 -8.53 9.99
CA ASN A 92 17.64 -8.62 9.56
C ASN A 92 18.20 -10.02 9.84
N PHE A 93 18.81 -10.64 8.84
CA PHE A 93 19.51 -11.93 8.99
C PHE A 93 20.98 -11.74 9.40
N ILE A 94 21.53 -10.58 9.06
CA ILE A 94 22.88 -10.18 9.46
C ILE A 94 22.80 -8.91 10.30
N ASP A 95 23.66 -8.85 11.31
CA ASP A 95 23.85 -7.62 12.06
C ASP A 95 24.53 -6.56 11.18
N GLY A 96 24.27 -5.29 11.51
CA GLY A 96 24.96 -4.20 10.86
C GLY A 96 26.46 -4.26 11.15
N LEU A 97 27.27 -4.24 10.10
CA LEU A 97 28.68 -3.90 10.25
C LEU A 97 28.78 -2.51 10.90
N GLN A 98 29.57 -2.41 11.96
CA GLN A 98 29.83 -1.14 12.61
C GLN A 98 30.62 -0.26 11.63
N VAL A 99 29.98 0.77 11.10
CA VAL A 99 30.65 1.76 10.26
C VAL A 99 31.41 2.69 11.20
N THR A 100 32.72 2.46 11.34
CA THR A 100 33.61 3.38 12.04
C THR A 100 33.98 4.52 11.10
N LEU A 101 33.37 5.69 11.27
CA LEU A 101 33.84 6.91 10.63
C LEU A 101 34.99 7.48 11.48
N PRO A 102 36.20 7.69 10.94
CA PRO A 102 37.25 8.37 11.67
C PRO A 102 36.91 9.86 11.82
N GLU A 103 37.00 10.39 13.05
CA GLU A 103 36.86 11.83 13.33
C GLU A 103 38.24 12.50 13.47
N PRO A 104 38.42 13.76 13.03
CA PRO A 104 37.48 14.58 12.26
C PRO A 104 37.61 14.37 10.75
N LEU A 105 36.46 14.24 10.07
CA LEU A 105 36.38 14.34 8.62
C LEU A 105 36.65 15.80 8.21
N VAL A 106 37.91 16.16 8.01
CA VAL A 106 38.31 17.47 7.50
C VAL A 106 37.97 17.51 6.01
N ILE A 107 36.78 18.00 5.68
CA ILE A 107 36.39 18.29 4.30
C ILE A 107 37.00 19.65 3.93
N GLU A 108 37.99 19.63 3.04
CA GLU A 108 38.59 20.85 2.48
C GLU A 108 37.52 21.70 1.76
N LYS A 109 37.54 23.01 1.98
CA LYS A 109 36.64 23.94 1.27
C LYS A 109 37.08 24.04 -0.20
N ASN A 110 36.14 24.20 -1.13
CA ASN A 110 36.38 24.32 -2.58
C ASN A 110 36.87 23.05 -3.32
N GLN A 111 36.61 21.85 -2.80
CA GLN A 111 36.90 20.59 -3.53
C GLN A 111 36.23 20.46 -4.91
N ARG A 112 35.21 21.28 -5.18
CA ARG A 112 34.62 21.40 -6.51
C ARG A 112 34.95 22.80 -7.05
N PRO A 113 35.77 22.91 -8.12
CA PRO A 113 35.94 24.17 -8.81
C PRO A 113 34.60 24.52 -9.46
N TYR A 114 33.83 25.40 -8.82
CA TYR A 114 32.75 26.09 -9.50
C TYR A 114 33.41 27.08 -10.45
N MET A 115 33.33 26.79 -11.76
CA MET A 115 33.66 27.75 -12.81
C MET A 115 32.55 28.80 -12.87
N ASN A 116 32.48 29.68 -11.88
CA ASN A 116 31.62 30.84 -11.94
C ASN A 116 32.53 32.05 -12.18
N HIS A 117 32.48 32.53 -13.42
CA HIS A 117 32.92 33.88 -13.82
C HIS A 117 32.04 34.94 -13.18
#